data_AF-A0A1H4H0U1-F1
#
_entry.id   AF-A0A1H4H0U1-F1
#
_cell.length_a   1.000
_cell.length_b   1.000
_cell.length_c   1.000
_cell.angle_alpha   90.00
_cell.angle_beta   90.00
_cell.angle_gamma   90.00
#
_symmetry.space_group_name_H-M   'P 1'
#
loop_
_entity.id
_entity.type
_entity.pdbx_description
1 polymer ?
#
loop_
_entity_poly.entity_id
_entity_poly.type
_entity_poly.pdbx_seq_one_letter_code
_entity_poly.pdbx_strand_id
1 'polypeptide(L)'
;MEWLHLVSYFFGGAFLANAVPHFVSGVRGEPFQSPFARPPGQGLSSSTVNVLWGLLNLVVGYVLIYRVGDFDLKSTKDAVALGLGILVLSVFAARQFGRFHGGNTSGHS
;
A
#
# COMPACT_ATOMS: atom_id res chain seq x y z
N MET A 1 -5.25 -26.21 -0.70
CA MET A 1 -5.73 -24.83 -0.88
C MET A 1 -4.57 -23.82 -0.92
N GLU A 2 -3.36 -24.24 -1.31
CA GLU A 2 -2.14 -23.39 -1.37
C GLU A 2 -2.30 -22.10 -2.19
N TRP A 3 -3.10 -22.14 -3.25
CA TRP A 3 -3.33 -20.97 -4.09
C TRP A 3 -4.03 -19.82 -3.36
N LEU A 4 -4.91 -20.11 -2.37
CA LEU A 4 -5.55 -19.08 -1.56
C LEU A 4 -4.55 -18.40 -0.62
N HIS A 5 -3.52 -19.11 -0.15
CA HIS A 5 -2.44 -18.52 0.65
C HIS A 5 -1.62 -17.56 -0.21
N LEU A 6 -1.26 -17.96 -1.44
CA LEU A 6 -0.55 -17.07 -2.37
C LEU A 6 -1.34 -15.81 -2.70
N VAL A 7 -2.67 -15.93 -2.90
CA VAL A 7 -3.56 -14.77 -3.07
C VAL A 7 -3.55 -13.89 -1.81
N SER A 8 -3.63 -14.49 -0.63
CA SER A 8 -3.54 -13.78 0.65
C SER A 8 -2.23 -13.00 0.77
N TYR A 9 -1.10 -13.62 0.45
CA TYR A 9 0.23 -12.99 0.53
C TYR A 9 0.38 -11.86 -0.49
N PHE A 10 -0.15 -12.02 -1.70
CA PHE A 10 -0.21 -10.95 -2.69
C PHE A 10 -0.96 -9.72 -2.15
N PHE A 11 -2.16 -9.91 -1.61
CA PHE A 11 -2.91 -8.78 -1.03
C PHE A 11 -2.23 -8.25 0.23
N GLY A 12 -1.63 -9.11 1.06
CA GLY A 12 -0.82 -8.68 2.20
C GLY A 12 0.29 -7.72 1.78
N GLY A 13 1.02 -8.04 0.71
CA GLY A 13 2.05 -7.18 0.13
C GLY A 13 1.50 -5.86 -0.40
N ALA A 14 0.33 -5.89 -1.06
CA ALA A 14 -0.36 -4.69 -1.49
C ALA A 14 -0.72 -3.79 -0.28
N PHE A 15 -1.36 -4.32 0.75
CA PHE A 15 -1.69 -3.55 1.96
C PHE A 15 -0.45 -2.95 2.62
N LEU A 16 0.67 -3.68 2.70
CA LEU A 16 1.95 -3.13 3.19
C LEU A 16 2.45 -1.97 2.32
N ALA A 17 2.40 -2.09 0.99
CA ALA A 17 2.81 -1.02 0.09
C ALA A 17 1.92 0.24 0.23
N ASN A 18 0.61 0.05 0.48
CA ASN A 18 -0.29 1.16 0.74
C ASN A 18 -0.01 1.84 2.09
N ALA A 19 0.34 1.06 3.10
CA ALA A 19 0.60 1.58 4.43
C ALA A 19 1.73 2.62 4.47
N VAL A 20 2.80 2.41 3.69
CA VAL A 20 4.01 3.25 3.72
C VAL A 20 3.73 4.74 3.46
N PRO A 21 3.19 5.17 2.30
CA PRO A 21 2.99 6.59 2.04
C PRO A 21 2.02 7.23 3.05
N HIS A 22 0.93 6.55 3.41
CA HIS A 22 -0.05 7.09 4.34
C HIS A 22 0.51 7.23 5.77
N PHE A 23 1.15 6.18 6.28
CA PHE A 23 1.71 6.22 7.63
C PHE A 23 2.84 7.24 7.71
N VAL A 24 3.78 7.23 6.75
CA VAL A 24 4.94 8.12 6.75
C VAL A 24 4.53 9.58 6.60
N SER A 25 3.66 9.94 5.64
CA SER A 25 3.16 11.32 5.53
C SER A 25 2.40 11.73 6.78
N GLY A 26 1.58 10.83 7.34
CA GLY A 26 0.85 11.07 8.57
C GLY A 26 1.75 11.41 9.76
N VAL A 27 2.79 10.60 10.03
CA VAL A 27 3.72 10.86 11.15
C VAL A 27 4.63 12.06 10.92
N ARG A 28 4.86 12.44 9.65
CA ARG A 28 5.53 13.70 9.30
C ARG A 28 4.65 14.94 9.49
N GLY A 29 3.38 14.77 9.85
CA GLY A 29 2.44 15.89 9.96
C GLY A 29 1.94 16.41 8.61
N GLU A 30 2.16 15.66 7.53
CA GLU A 30 1.83 16.07 6.17
C GLU A 30 0.46 15.53 5.75
N PRO A 31 -0.40 16.37 5.15
CA PRO A 31 -1.62 15.88 4.53
C PRO A 31 -1.29 15.09 3.26
N PHE A 32 -2.03 14.02 3.00
CA PHE A 32 -1.81 13.12 1.86
C PHE A 32 -3.14 12.62 1.28
N GLN A 33 -3.15 12.27 0.00
CA GLN A 33 -4.35 11.77 -0.68
C GLN A 33 -4.82 10.49 -0.03
N SER A 34 -6.14 10.34 0.17
CA SER A 34 -6.71 9.13 0.78
C SER A 34 -8.13 8.88 0.25
N PRO A 35 -8.69 7.67 0.41
CA PRO A 35 -10.08 7.38 0.03
C PRO A 35 -11.11 8.21 0.83
N PHE A 36 -10.71 8.79 1.96
CA PHE A 36 -11.58 9.59 2.83
C PHE A 36 -11.61 11.08 2.46
N ALA A 37 -10.73 11.52 1.56
CA ALA A 37 -10.69 12.90 1.10
C ALA A 37 -11.84 13.24 0.14
N ARG A 38 -11.99 14.53 -0.19
CA ARG A 38 -12.91 15.01 -1.22
C ARG A 38 -12.12 15.79 -2.28
N PRO A 39 -12.11 15.37 -3.56
CA PRO A 39 -12.68 14.11 -4.06
C PRO A 39 -11.91 12.88 -3.55
N PRO A 40 -12.57 11.71 -3.38
CA PRO A 40 -11.92 10.48 -2.89
C PRO A 40 -10.70 10.09 -3.73
N GLY A 41 -9.60 9.76 -3.05
CA GLY A 41 -8.34 9.33 -3.69
C GLY A 41 -7.60 10.43 -4.46
N GLN A 42 -8.04 11.69 -4.34
CA GLN A 42 -7.47 12.84 -5.06
C GLN A 42 -7.26 14.06 -4.15
N GLY A 43 -8.26 14.39 -3.33
CA GLY A 43 -8.15 15.43 -2.32
C GLY A 43 -7.23 15.00 -1.18
N LEU A 44 -6.90 15.93 -0.29
CA LEU A 44 -6.02 15.68 0.85
C LEU A 44 -6.83 15.32 2.10
N SER A 45 -6.38 14.29 2.81
CA SER A 45 -6.81 14.00 4.18
C SER A 45 -5.77 14.52 5.18
N SER A 46 -6.20 14.78 6.42
CA SER A 46 -5.30 15.23 7.48
C SER A 46 -4.23 14.20 7.80
N SER A 47 -3.16 14.64 8.48
CA SER A 47 -2.08 13.78 8.95
C SER A 47 -2.60 12.65 9.85
N THR A 48 -3.48 12.95 10.81
CA THR A 48 -4.09 11.93 11.70
C THR A 48 -4.89 10.88 10.93
N VAL A 49 -5.68 11.29 9.93
CA VAL A 49 -6.42 10.33 9.08
C VAL A 49 -5.45 9.42 8.33
N ASN A 50 -4.36 9.96 7.82
CA ASN A 50 -3.34 9.19 7.12
C ASN A 50 -2.57 8.22 8.05
N VAL A 51 -2.28 8.60 9.30
CA VAL A 51 -1.71 7.67 10.31
C VAL A 51 -2.66 6.51 10.57
N LEU A 52 -3.94 6.78 10.85
CA LEU A 52 -4.92 5.74 11.14
C LEU A 52 -5.16 4.82 9.94
N TRP A 53 -5.21 5.41 8.75
CA TRP A 53 -5.36 4.65 7.51
C TRP A 53 -4.14 3.78 7.22
N GLY A 54 -2.93 4.32 7.37
CA GLY A 54 -1.69 3.56 7.23
C GLY A 54 -1.62 2.40 8.22
N LEU A 55 -1.99 2.64 9.50
CA LEU A 55 -2.04 1.61 10.53
C LEU A 55 -3.06 0.51 10.21
N LEU A 56 -4.25 0.87 9.72
CA LEU A 56 -5.25 -0.12 9.31
C LEU A 56 -4.70 -1.01 8.19
N ASN A 57 -3.99 -0.44 7.21
CA ASN A 57 -3.35 -1.22 6.16
C ASN A 57 -2.26 -2.15 6.71
N LEU A 58 -1.46 -1.71 7.70
CA LEU A 58 -0.48 -2.59 8.37
C LEU A 58 -1.15 -3.76 9.07
N VAL A 59 -2.24 -3.52 9.80
CA VAL A 59 -2.99 -4.57 10.51
C VAL A 59 -3.56 -5.59 9.52
N VAL A 60 -4.16 -5.12 8.43
CA VAL A 60 -4.69 -6.01 7.38
C VAL A 60 -3.57 -6.80 6.72
N GLY A 61 -2.44 -6.16 6.40
CA GLY A 61 -1.24 -6.84 5.88
C GLY A 61 -0.75 -7.95 6.82
N TYR A 62 -0.63 -7.66 8.12
CA TYR A 62 -0.27 -8.64 9.14
C TYR A 62 -1.22 -9.84 9.17
N VAL A 63 -2.54 -9.59 9.16
CA VAL A 63 -3.54 -10.67 9.18
C VAL A 63 -3.42 -11.55 7.94
N LEU A 64 -3.31 -10.94 6.76
CA LEU A 64 -3.23 -11.67 5.49
C LEU A 64 -1.95 -12.51 5.35
N ILE A 65 -0.83 -11.99 5.88
CA ILE A 65 0.46 -12.69 5.80
C ILE A 65 0.57 -13.76 6.87
N TYR A 66 0.25 -13.43 8.13
CA TYR A 66 0.63 -14.26 9.29
C TYR A 66 -0.54 -15.01 9.93
N ARG A 67 -1.79 -14.66 9.62
CA ARG A 67 -2.98 -15.27 10.26
C ARG A 67 -3.80 -16.15 9.31
N VAL A 68 -3.69 -15.95 8.00
CA VAL A 68 -4.43 -16.74 7.00
C VAL A 68 -3.70 -18.02 6.59
N GLY A 69 -2.37 -17.96 6.44
CA GLY A 69 -1.52 -19.08 6.04
C GLY A 69 -0.25 -19.18 6.88
N ASP A 70 0.58 -20.17 6.59
CA ASP A 70 1.90 -20.38 7.21
C ASP A 70 2.99 -19.76 6.32
N PHE A 71 3.06 -18.44 6.31
CA PHE A 71 3.98 -17.71 5.44
C PHE A 71 5.44 -18.03 5.79
N ASP A 72 6.19 -18.58 4.83
CA ASP A 72 7.61 -18.85 4.98
C ASP A 72 8.45 -17.92 4.09
N LEU A 73 9.26 -17.06 4.70
CA LEU A 73 10.22 -16.20 4.01
C LEU A 73 11.25 -16.98 3.17
N LYS A 74 11.53 -18.24 3.52
CA LYS A 74 12.44 -19.11 2.74
C LYS A 74 11.75 -19.77 1.56
N SER A 75 10.41 -19.76 1.51
CA SER A 75 9.64 -20.20 0.35
C SER A 75 9.71 -19.15 -0.75
N THR A 76 10.38 -19.47 -1.86
CA THR A 76 10.42 -18.58 -3.03
C THR A 76 9.03 -18.24 -3.54
N LYS A 77 8.06 -19.16 -3.45
CA LYS A 77 6.68 -18.92 -3.93
C LYS A 77 5.98 -17.86 -3.08
N ASP A 78 6.11 -17.96 -1.76
CA ASP A 78 5.50 -17.04 -0.80
C ASP A 78 6.13 -15.66 -0.92
N ALA A 79 7.46 -15.60 -0.97
CA ALA A 79 8.22 -14.37 -1.15
C ALA A 79 7.88 -13.68 -2.49
N VAL A 80 7.75 -14.45 -3.58
CA VAL A 80 7.34 -13.92 -4.88
C VAL A 80 5.90 -13.40 -4.84
N ALA A 81 4.96 -14.13 -4.24
CA ALA A 81 3.58 -13.69 -4.14
C ALA A 81 3.46 -12.37 -3.36
N LEU A 82 4.10 -12.28 -2.20
CA LEU A 82 4.18 -11.05 -1.40
C LEU A 82 4.84 -9.90 -2.17
N GLY A 83 6.00 -10.17 -2.78
CA GLY A 83 6.78 -9.19 -3.53
C GLY A 83 6.04 -8.65 -4.75
N LEU A 84 5.27 -9.47 -5.46
CA LEU A 84 4.42 -9.04 -6.56
C LEU A 84 3.32 -8.10 -6.09
N GLY A 85 2.70 -8.38 -4.95
CA GLY A 85 1.71 -7.50 -4.32
C GLY A 85 2.28 -6.12 -4.02
N ILE A 86 3.46 -6.10 -3.39
CA ILE A 86 4.21 -4.87 -3.10
C ILE A 86 4.50 -4.11 -4.40
N LEU A 87 5.06 -4.79 -5.40
CA LEU A 87 5.49 -4.17 -6.66
C LEU A 87 4.31 -3.56 -7.43
N VAL A 88 3.24 -4.34 -7.65
CA VAL A 88 2.08 -3.89 -8.40
C VAL A 88 1.44 -2.69 -7.73
N LEU A 89 1.19 -2.74 -6.42
CA LEU A 89 0.57 -1.62 -5.74
C LEU A 89 1.52 -0.41 -5.64
N SER A 90 2.81 -0.60 -5.43
CA SER A 90 3.77 0.51 -5.39
C SER A 90 3.84 1.24 -6.73
N VAL A 91 3.88 0.52 -7.86
CA VAL A 91 3.87 1.13 -9.20
C VAL A 91 2.54 1.84 -9.45
N PHE A 92 1.42 1.24 -9.06
CA PHE A 92 0.10 1.86 -9.15
C PHE A 92 0.04 3.16 -8.34
N ALA A 93 0.47 3.12 -7.07
CA ALA A 93 0.48 4.26 -6.15
C ALA A 93 1.42 5.37 -6.65
N ALA A 94 2.62 5.02 -7.12
CA ALA A 94 3.56 5.97 -7.70
C ALA A 94 2.95 6.71 -8.90
N ARG A 95 2.23 6.01 -9.78
CA ARG A 95 1.52 6.64 -10.90
C ARG A 95 0.33 7.46 -10.42
N GLN A 96 -0.50 6.96 -9.53
CA GLN A 96 -1.70 7.66 -9.08
C GLN A 96 -1.34 8.94 -8.32
N PHE A 97 -0.44 8.85 -7.34
CA PHE A 97 -0.01 10.00 -6.55
C PHE A 97 0.97 10.89 -7.31
N GLY A 98 1.76 10.34 -8.24
CA GLY A 98 2.68 11.10 -9.09
C GLY A 98 1.99 12.15 -9.95
N ARG A 99 0.70 11.98 -10.27
CA ARG A 99 -0.13 13.00 -10.93
C ARG A 99 -0.30 14.28 -10.10
N PHE A 100 -0.19 14.18 -8.78
CA PHE A 100 -0.35 15.30 -7.84
C PHE A 100 0.99 15.81 -7.30
N HIS A 101 2.04 15.00 -7.35
CA HIS A 101 3.37 15.33 -6.80
C HIS A 101 4.44 15.58 -7.88
N GLY A 102 4.05 15.71 -9.16
CA GLY A 102 4.97 16.03 -10.27
C GLY A 102 5.77 14.84 -10.83
N GLY A 103 5.50 13.61 -10.41
CA GLY A 103 6.24 12.42 -10.86
C GLY A 103 5.91 11.93 -12.27
N ASN A 104 4.76 12.34 -12.84
CA ASN A 104 4.28 11.89 -14.15
C ASN A 104 4.24 12.99 -15.23
N THR A 105 4.81 14.17 -14.98
CA THR A 105 4.92 15.19 -16.01
C THR A 105 5.93 14.73 -17.05
N SER A 106 5.44 14.30 -18.22
CA SER A 106 6.27 14.17 -19.41
C SER A 106 6.83 15.55 -19.71
N GLY A 107 8.14 15.73 -19.60
CA GLY A 107 8.81 16.95 -20.02
C GLY A 107 8.57 17.18 -21.51
N HIS A 108 7.60 18.05 -21.83
CA HIS A 108 7.59 18.87 -23.02
C HIS A 108 7.06 20.25 -22.64
N SER A 109 7.99 21.12 -22.29
CA SER A 109 8.11 22.48 -22.80
C SER A 109 9.56 22.88 -22.66
#